data_AF-A0A7W2AJE4-F1
#
_entry.id   AF-A0A7W2AJE4-F1
#
_cell.length_a   1.000
_cell.length_b   1.000
_cell.length_c   1.000
_cell.angle_alpha   90.00
_cell.angle_beta   90.00
_cell.angle_gamma   90.00
#
_symmetry.space_group_name_H-M   'P 1'
#
loop_
_entity.id
_entity.type
_entity.pdbx_description
1 polymer ?
#
loop_
_entity_poly.entity_id
_entity_poly.type
_entity_poly.pdbx_seq_one_letter_code
_entity_poly.pdbx_strand_id
1 'polypeptide(L)'
;MMTLDLIEKVKEIGGELRVEGNQLKYRLPSGSERLVELIREKKMAIVTALTRPLIKNDEDYMNILRKLYVLARRIEAGEESLLKEYDELERLVLLYQGLI
;
A
#
# COMPACT_ATOMS: atom_id res chain seq x y z
N MET A 1 16.82 4.16 -9.91
CA MET A 1 15.54 3.50 -10.25
C MET A 1 14.58 3.69 -9.08
N MET A 2 13.38 4.21 -9.34
CA MET A 2 12.35 4.38 -8.31
C MET A 2 11.73 3.01 -7.96
N THR A 3 11.08 2.91 -6.81
CA THR A 3 10.51 1.64 -6.32
C THR A 3 9.40 1.12 -7.22
N LEU A 4 8.59 2.01 -7.80
CA LEU A 4 7.53 1.64 -8.74
C LEU A 4 8.11 1.08 -10.05
N ASP A 5 9.10 1.76 -10.63
CA ASP A 5 9.80 1.27 -11.83
C ASP A 5 10.40 -0.13 -11.62
N LEU A 6 10.92 -0.42 -10.42
CA LEU A 6 11.43 -1.75 -10.08
C LEU A 6 10.31 -2.80 -10.09
N ILE A 7 9.15 -2.49 -9.51
CA ILE A 7 8.00 -3.38 -9.46
C ILE A 7 7.47 -3.65 -10.87
N GLU A 8 7.35 -2.61 -11.69
CA GLU A 8 6.91 -2.69 -13.09
C GLU A 8 7.89 -3.53 -13.90
N LYS A 9 9.20 -3.25 -13.81
CA LYS A 9 10.24 -4.00 -14.51
C LYS A 9 10.24 -5.49 -14.15
N VAL A 10 10.00 -5.83 -12.88
CA VAL A 10 9.86 -7.24 -12.46
C VAL A 10 8.66 -7.88 -13.17
N LYS A 11 7.54 -7.17 -13.31
CA LYS A 11 6.36 -7.66 -14.02
C LYS A 11 6.58 -7.81 -15.52
N GLU A 12 7.27 -6.86 -16.15
CA GLU A 12 7.58 -6.86 -17.59
C GLU A 12 8.38 -8.09 -18.00
N ILE A 13 9.33 -8.52 -17.16
CA ILE A 13 10.12 -9.72 -17.43
C ILE A 13 9.38 -11.02 -17.07
N GLY A 14 8.12 -10.96 -16.64
CA GLY A 14 7.35 -12.14 -16.21
C GLY A 14 7.66 -12.60 -14.78
N GLY A 15 8.28 -11.75 -13.96
CA GLY A 15 8.44 -11.96 -12.54
C GLY A 15 7.23 -11.50 -11.73
N GLU A 16 7.20 -11.90 -10.46
CA GLU A 16 6.14 -11.56 -9.51
C GLU A 16 6.74 -11.09 -8.19
N LEU A 17 6.15 -10.03 -7.61
CA LEU A 17 6.40 -9.57 -6.24
C LEU A 17 5.10 -9.65 -5.44
N ARG A 18 5.14 -10.24 -4.26
CA ARG A 18 3.99 -10.33 -3.34
C ARG A 18 4.43 -10.08 -1.92
N VAL A 19 3.57 -9.46 -1.13
CA VAL A 19 3.77 -9.36 0.32
C VAL A 19 2.82 -10.31 1.01
N GLU A 20 3.39 -11.23 1.79
CA GLU A 20 2.63 -12.14 2.65
C GLU A 20 3.01 -11.86 4.10
N GLY A 21 2.07 -11.28 4.86
CA GLY A 21 2.34 -10.77 6.20
C GLY A 21 3.42 -9.68 6.16
N ASN A 22 4.55 -9.90 6.84
CA ASN A 22 5.69 -8.98 6.85
C ASN A 22 6.85 -9.43 5.93
N GLN A 23 6.59 -10.38 5.02
CA GLN A 23 7.61 -10.94 4.14
C GLN A 23 7.35 -10.58 2.69
N LEU A 24 8.37 -10.02 2.02
CA LEU A 24 8.39 -9.84 0.58
C LEU A 24 8.81 -11.16 -0.08
N LYS A 25 7.89 -11.79 -0.81
CA LYS A 25 8.13 -12.95 -1.66
C LYS A 25 8.27 -12.50 -3.10
N TYR A 26 9.19 -13.13 -3.82
CA TYR A 26 9.44 -12.83 -5.22
C TYR A 26 9.72 -14.09 -6.04
N ARG A 27 9.29 -14.08 -7.30
CA ARG A 27 9.64 -15.08 -8.33
C ARG A 27 10.19 -14.32 -9.52
N LEU A 28 11.38 -14.69 -10.00
CA LEU A 28 12.01 -14.06 -11.16
C LEU A 28 12.44 -15.14 -12.16
N PRO A 29 12.44 -14.85 -13.47
CA PRO A 29 13.09 -15.70 -14.48
C PRO A 29 14.60 -15.81 -14.24
N SER A 30 15.21 -16.85 -14.80
CA SER A 30 16.67 -17.03 -14.81
C SER A 30 17.40 -15.86 -15.49
N GLY A 31 18.61 -15.52 -15.02
CA GLY A 31 19.39 -14.39 -15.55
C GLY A 31 19.01 -13.01 -14.98
N SER A 32 18.21 -12.98 -13.90
CA SER A 32 17.73 -11.76 -13.25
C SER A 32 18.44 -11.45 -11.92
N GLU A 33 19.68 -11.91 -11.74
CA GLU A 33 20.41 -11.85 -10.46
C GLU A 33 20.57 -10.40 -9.96
N ARG A 34 20.80 -9.46 -10.89
CA ARG A 34 20.89 -8.02 -10.57
C ARG A 34 19.59 -7.43 -10.00
N LEU A 35 18.43 -7.98 -10.37
CA LEU A 35 17.15 -7.54 -9.80
C LEU A 35 16.96 -8.06 -8.37
N VAL A 36 17.52 -9.22 -8.04
CA VAL A 36 17.46 -9.77 -6.68
C VAL A 36 18.13 -8.83 -5.69
N GLU A 37 19.31 -8.30 -6.03
CA GLU A 37 20.04 -7.33 -5.21
C GLU A 37 19.22 -6.05 -5.00
N LEU A 38 18.69 -5.49 -6.09
CA LEU A 38 17.86 -4.27 -6.04
C LEU A 38 16.56 -4.47 -5.24
N ILE A 39 15.92 -5.65 -5.34
CA ILE A 39 14.74 -6.00 -4.55
C ILE A 39 15.09 -6.07 -3.06
N ARG A 40 16.25 -6.63 -2.70
CA ARG A 40 16.71 -6.71 -1.31
C ARG A 40 17.01 -5.33 -0.74
N GLU A 41 17.75 -4.50 -1.47
CA GLU A 41 18.07 -3.12 -1.06
C GLU A 41 16.81 -2.28 -0.84
N LYS A 42 15.81 -2.44 -1.72
CA LYS A 42 14.55 -1.69 -1.68
C LYS A 42 13.42 -2.42 -0.97
N LYS A 43 13.71 -3.49 -0.22
CA LYS A 43 12.69 -4.38 0.38
C LYS A 43 11.61 -3.62 1.12
N MET A 44 11.98 -2.71 2.03
CA MET A 44 10.99 -1.95 2.81
C MET A 44 10.13 -1.07 1.91
N ALA A 45 10.72 -0.36 0.96
CA ALA A 45 9.96 0.49 0.05
C ALA A 45 9.01 -0.32 -0.84
N ILE A 46 9.42 -1.51 -1.30
CA ILE A 46 8.57 -2.43 -2.07
C ILE A 46 7.44 -2.96 -1.20
N VAL A 47 7.73 -3.39 0.03
CA VAL A 47 6.71 -3.83 0.99
C VAL A 47 5.70 -2.70 1.18
N THR A 48 6.15 -1.49 1.52
CA THR A 48 5.29 -0.32 1.66
C THR A 48 4.47 -0.06 0.40
N ALA A 49 5.07 -0.12 -0.79
CA ALA A 49 4.34 0.12 -2.04
C ALA A 49 3.26 -0.96 -2.32
N LEU A 50 3.53 -2.22 -1.98
CA LEU A 50 2.62 -3.34 -2.20
C LEU A 50 1.60 -3.55 -1.08
N THR A 51 1.88 -3.08 0.14
CA THR A 51 0.95 -3.15 1.29
C THR A 51 0.22 -1.84 1.54
N ARG A 52 0.56 -0.75 0.83
CA ARG A 52 -0.22 0.48 0.85
C ARG A 52 -1.64 0.15 0.42
N PRO A 53 -2.66 0.55 1.21
CA PRO A 53 -4.03 0.46 0.77
C PRO A 53 -4.15 1.32 -0.48
N LEU A 54 -4.38 0.64 -1.59
CA LEU A 54 -4.38 1.24 -2.92
C LEU A 54 -5.62 2.09 -3.02
N ILE A 55 -5.53 3.35 -2.61
CA ILE A 55 -6.37 4.38 -3.20
C ILE A 55 -5.92 4.46 -4.66
N LYS A 56 -6.63 3.77 -5.56
CA LYS A 56 -6.18 3.56 -6.95
C LYS A 56 -6.45 4.76 -7.83
N ASN A 57 -7.39 5.60 -7.43
CA ASN A 57 -7.85 6.78 -8.15
C ASN A 57 -8.58 7.74 -7.19
N ASP A 58 -9.01 8.88 -7.73
CA ASP A 58 -9.71 9.92 -6.97
C ASP A 58 -11.10 9.45 -6.48
N GLU A 59 -11.74 8.50 -7.17
CA GLU A 59 -13.03 7.96 -6.76
C GLU A 59 -12.91 7.13 -5.47
N ASP A 60 -11.91 6.26 -5.39
CA ASP A 60 -11.58 5.50 -4.18
C ASP A 60 -11.24 6.43 -3.01
N TYR A 61 -10.49 7.49 -3.30
CA TYR A 61 -10.14 8.51 -2.32
C TYR A 61 -11.40 9.19 -1.76
N MET A 62 -12.30 9.65 -2.64
CA MET A 62 -13.55 10.28 -2.25
C MET A 62 -14.49 9.34 -1.50
N ASN A 63 -14.49 8.04 -1.84
CA ASN A 63 -15.25 7.02 -1.11
C ASN A 63 -14.73 6.83 0.31
N ILE A 64 -13.41 6.83 0.50
CA ILE A 64 -12.78 6.77 1.83
C ILE A 64 -13.12 8.03 2.64
N LEU A 65 -13.03 9.23 2.06
CA LEU A 65 -13.40 10.47 2.74
C LEU A 65 -14.88 10.48 3.16
N ARG A 66 -15.78 10.02 2.30
CA ARG A 66 -17.22 9.90 2.62
C ARG A 66 -17.43 8.94 3.79
N LYS A 67 -16.72 7.82 3.82
CA LYS A 67 -16.80 6.84 4.90
C LYS A 67 -16.26 7.40 6.22
N LEU A 68 -15.13 8.09 6.20
CA LEU A 68 -14.57 8.79 7.37
C LEU A 68 -15.57 9.80 7.95
N TYR A 69 -16.23 10.58 7.11
CA TYR A 69 -17.26 11.52 7.55
C TYR A 69 -18.41 10.81 8.30
N VAL A 70 -18.91 9.70 7.76
CA VAL A 70 -19.98 8.93 8.39
C VAL A 70 -19.52 8.32 9.73
N LEU A 71 -18.31 7.76 9.77
CA LEU A 71 -17.75 7.19 11.00
C LEU A 71 -17.58 8.26 12.09
N ALA A 72 -17.05 9.44 11.75
CA ALA A 72 -16.89 10.55 12.70
C ALA A 72 -18.23 10.91 13.37
N ARG A 73 -19.31 11.04 12.57
CA ARG A 73 -20.64 11.37 13.09
C ARG A 73 -21.20 10.29 14.02
N ARG A 74 -20.90 9.02 13.76
CA ARG A 74 -21.33 7.89 14.61
C ARG A 74 -20.52 7.81 15.91
N ILE A 75 -19.21 8.06 15.82
CA ILE A 75 -18.33 8.16 17.00
C ILE A 75 -18.79 9.32 17.90
N GLU A 76 -19.08 10.49 17.32
CA GLU A 76 -19.68 11.63 18.05
C GLU A 76 -21.02 11.28 18.73
N ALA A 77 -21.78 10.34 18.15
CA ALA A 77 -23.02 9.83 18.73
C ALA A 77 -22.80 8.74 19.81
N GLY A 78 -21.55 8.41 20.14
CA GLY A 78 -21.18 7.47 21.20
C GLY A 78 -20.79 6.06 20.72
N GLU A 79 -20.70 5.82 19.41
CA GLU A 79 -20.27 4.52 18.86
C GLU A 79 -18.73 4.37 18.86
N GLU A 80 -18.12 4.33 20.04
CA GLU A 80 -16.64 4.26 20.22
C GLU A 80 -15.99 3.02 19.58
N SER A 81 -16.74 1.94 19.37
CA SER A 81 -16.25 0.73 18.70
C SER A 81 -15.77 0.97 17.27
N LEU A 82 -16.16 2.10 16.67
CA LEU A 82 -15.78 2.50 15.31
C LEU A 82 -14.43 3.23 15.25
N LEU A 83 -13.84 3.62 16.39
CA LEU A 83 -12.57 4.39 16.44
C LEU A 83 -11.44 3.69 15.69
N LYS A 84 -11.30 2.38 15.86
CA LYS A 84 -10.26 1.62 15.16
C LYS A 84 -10.40 1.69 13.63
N GLU A 85 -11.63 1.57 13.13
CA GLU A 85 -11.90 1.65 11.69
C GLU A 85 -11.67 3.08 11.16
N TYR A 86 -12.01 4.10 11.96
CA TYR A 86 -11.73 5.49 11.65
C TYR A 86 -10.22 5.74 11.53
N ASP A 87 -9.43 5.34 12.52
CA ASP A 87 -7.97 5.50 12.55
C ASP A 87 -7.30 4.80 11.35
N GLU A 88 -7.77 3.60 11.00
CA GLU A 88 -7.27 2.86 9.85
C GLU A 88 -7.52 3.62 8.55
N LEU A 89 -8.72 4.18 8.36
CA LEU A 89 -9.07 4.98 7.17
C LEU A 89 -8.36 6.33 7.12
N GLU A 90 -8.21 7.02 8.25
CA GLU A 90 -7.49 8.28 8.36
C GLU A 90 -6.03 8.08 7.93
N ARG A 91 -5.42 6.99 8.40
CA ARG A 91 -4.07 6.61 7.98
C ARG A 91 -3.96 6.41 6.46
N LEU A 92 -5.00 5.89 5.80
CA LEU A 92 -4.99 5.73 4.33
C LEU A 92 -4.98 7.08 3.62
N VAL A 93 -5.78 8.02 4.12
CA VAL A 93 -5.84 9.39 3.60
C VAL A 93 -4.49 10.07 3.75
N LEU A 94 -3.87 9.99 4.92
CA LEU A 94 -2.54 10.57 5.17
C LEU A 94 -1.46 9.98 4.26
N LEU A 95 -1.49 8.64 4.05
CA LEU A 95 -0.58 7.97 3.12
C LEU A 95 -0.78 8.42 1.68
N TYR A 96 -2.02 8.61 1.23
CA TYR A 96 -2.31 9.09 -0.12
C TYR A 96 -1.90 10.55 -0.33
N GLN A 97 -2.08 11.39 0.70
CA GLN A 97 -1.62 12.78 0.69
C GLN A 97 -0.10 12.91 0.84
N GLY A 98 0.62 11.83 1.15
CA GLY A 98 2.07 11.83 1.36
C GLY A 98 2.49 12.52 2.65
N LEU A 99 1.62 12.58 3.66
CA LEU A 99 1.88 13.24 4.94
C LEU A 99 2.57 12.31 5.95
N ILE A 100 2.58 11.00 5.70
CA ILE A 100 3.27 9.96 6.50
C ILE A 100 3.83 8.84 5.63
#